data_AF-A0A6B2DIK0-F1
#
_entry.id   AF-A0A6B2DIK0-F1
#
_cell.length_a   1.000
_cell.length_b   1.000
_cell.length_c   1.000
_cell.angle_alpha   90.00
_cell.angle_beta   90.00
_cell.angle_gamma   90.00
#
_symmetry.space_group_name_H-M   'P 1'
#
loop_
_entity.id
_entity.type
_entity.pdbx_description
1 polymer ?
#
loop_
_entity_poly.entity_id
_entity_poly.type
_entity_poly.pdbx_seq_one_letter_code
_entity_poly.pdbx_strand_id
1 'polypeptide(L)'
;SPKRISGLHIGVAPGSGARAPRQVELVGRSGTRTVELDASGSASFEPLDTDQLQLVLPGDDDDPAARAVVGIGSLELSGAPGLLPGPDPAFTVPCGSGPNIHLDGLDYRTSVQGTLADITAHRPLELRMCRDSEGGIALPEGGHELRTDRSESFVVQDLWLRPAKASAAPPVHRTVQVGTWDATSRTVTVGPGEEAVLAIPENANAGWVATVDGRELARTRVDGWQQAWLVPVGAGGVVSLEFTPDFSYRTGLLIGAVAVLLVLIGVAWPARRRPFPVVAGGSAVPVVLIGLLVALGGMLPVVLLIACLLVRQFSERAPRYLAFGGMAVAAAVSVTGRVLGHGQEWAYGPVTQAALLLAAAAMVSTCVDWFTRPARSE
;
A
#
# COMPACT_ATOMS: atom_id res chain seq x y z
N SER A 1 24.07 15.65 -49.82
CA SER A 1 24.04 15.11 -51.19
C SER A 1 22.65 14.66 -51.55
N PRO A 2 22.17 14.89 -52.78
CA PRO A 2 20.85 14.45 -53.22
C PRO A 2 20.65 12.94 -53.05
N LYS A 3 19.42 12.55 -52.73
CA LYS A 3 18.97 11.17 -52.55
C LYS A 3 17.80 10.92 -53.49
N ARG A 4 17.76 9.71 -54.05
CA ARG A 4 16.70 9.27 -54.94
C ARG A 4 15.55 8.67 -54.13
N ILE A 5 14.37 9.28 -54.18
CA ILE A 5 13.18 8.81 -53.46
C ILE A 5 12.11 8.46 -54.51
N SER A 6 11.52 7.28 -54.41
CA SER A 6 10.56 6.78 -55.41
C SER A 6 9.20 6.38 -54.83
N GLY A 7 9.02 6.56 -53.52
CA GLY A 7 7.77 6.28 -52.85
C GLY A 7 7.82 6.67 -51.38
N LEU A 8 6.67 6.66 -50.73
CA LEU A 8 6.52 6.91 -49.30
C LEU A 8 5.38 6.09 -48.71
N HIS A 9 5.42 5.90 -47.40
CA HIS A 9 4.32 5.38 -46.60
C HIS A 9 4.13 6.28 -45.37
N ILE A 10 2.90 6.73 -45.13
CA ILE A 10 2.52 7.52 -43.96
C ILE A 10 1.53 6.70 -43.14
N GLY A 11 1.96 6.32 -41.94
CA GLY A 11 1.09 5.70 -40.94
C GLY A 11 0.56 6.72 -39.95
N VAL A 12 -0.59 6.42 -39.36
CA VAL A 12 -1.16 7.20 -38.24
C VAL A 12 -1.23 6.32 -37.01
N ALA A 13 -0.81 6.86 -35.87
CA ALA A 13 -0.83 6.11 -34.61
C ALA A 13 -2.27 5.77 -34.20
N PRO A 14 -2.59 4.49 -33.92
CA PRO A 14 -3.91 4.10 -33.41
C PRO A 14 -4.26 4.88 -32.14
N GLY A 15 -5.46 5.46 -32.08
CA GLY A 15 -5.91 6.23 -30.93
C GLY A 15 -5.41 7.68 -30.84
N SER A 16 -4.62 8.16 -31.81
CA SER A 16 -4.17 9.57 -31.86
C SER A 16 -5.28 10.58 -32.14
N GLY A 17 -6.45 10.13 -32.61
CA GLY A 17 -7.53 10.99 -33.08
C GLY A 17 -7.24 11.70 -34.40
N ALA A 18 -6.05 11.48 -34.99
CA ALA A 18 -5.68 12.03 -36.29
C ALA A 18 -6.23 11.17 -37.43
N ARG A 19 -6.50 11.80 -38.58
CA ARG A 19 -6.84 11.11 -39.84
C ARG A 19 -5.59 10.95 -40.71
N ALA A 20 -5.54 9.84 -41.46
CA ALA A 20 -4.51 9.63 -42.47
C ALA A 20 -4.73 10.60 -43.64
N PRO A 21 -3.68 11.24 -44.16
CA PRO A 21 -3.79 12.05 -45.37
C PRO A 21 -4.20 11.18 -46.56
N ARG A 22 -5.04 11.74 -47.45
CA ARG A 22 -5.37 11.12 -48.75
C ARG A 22 -4.46 11.59 -49.87
N GLN A 23 -3.95 12.81 -49.74
CA GLN A 23 -3.10 13.46 -50.72
C GLN A 23 -1.93 14.11 -50.00
N VAL A 24 -0.77 14.10 -50.64
CA VAL A 24 0.44 14.79 -50.15
C VAL A 24 1.10 15.51 -51.31
N GLU A 25 1.44 16.77 -51.09
CA GLU A 25 2.24 17.55 -52.02
C GLU A 25 3.72 17.46 -51.61
N LEU A 26 4.53 16.90 -52.52
CA LEU A 26 5.97 16.72 -52.39
C LEU A 26 6.68 17.91 -53.00
N VAL A 27 7.29 18.74 -52.17
CA VAL A 27 8.08 19.90 -52.61
C VAL A 27 9.56 19.56 -52.48
N GLY A 28 10.23 19.40 -53.62
CA GLY A 28 11.67 19.20 -53.71
C GLY A 28 12.35 20.31 -54.49
N ARG A 29 13.69 20.25 -54.62
CA ARG A 29 14.43 21.23 -55.42
C ARG A 29 14.09 21.24 -56.91
N SER A 30 13.77 20.06 -57.46
CA SER A 30 13.47 19.87 -58.88
C SER A 30 12.02 20.18 -59.25
N GLY A 31 11.17 20.48 -58.26
CA GLY A 31 9.78 20.87 -58.46
C GLY A 31 8.85 20.33 -57.39
N THR A 32 7.57 20.63 -57.60
CA THR A 32 6.45 20.20 -56.76
C THR A 32 5.69 19.08 -57.44
N ARG A 33 5.26 18.08 -56.68
CA ARG A 33 4.44 16.98 -57.19
C ARG A 33 3.38 16.58 -56.18
N THR A 34 2.14 16.57 -56.61
CA THR A 34 1.02 16.05 -55.81
C THR A 34 0.87 14.55 -56.02
N VAL A 35 0.73 13.81 -54.93
CA VAL A 35 0.64 12.35 -54.90
C VAL A 35 -0.57 11.92 -54.08
N GLU A 36 -1.39 11.04 -54.63
CA GLU A 36 -2.51 10.39 -53.92
C GLU A 36 -1.99 9.16 -53.16
N LEU A 37 -2.37 9.04 -51.90
CA LEU A 37 -2.09 7.88 -51.06
C LEU A 37 -3.21 6.86 -51.17
N ASP A 38 -2.83 5.58 -51.20
CA ASP A 38 -3.79 4.49 -51.15
C ASP A 38 -4.42 4.32 -49.75
N ALA A 39 -5.33 3.36 -49.62
CA ALA A 39 -6.00 3.08 -48.35
C ALA A 39 -5.06 2.64 -47.21
N SER A 40 -3.83 2.22 -47.54
CA SER A 40 -2.78 1.90 -46.57
C SER A 40 -1.94 3.11 -46.18
N GLY A 41 -2.10 4.26 -46.84
CA GLY A 41 -1.26 5.44 -46.65
C GLY A 41 0.03 5.40 -47.48
N SER A 42 0.11 4.56 -48.51
CA SER A 42 1.30 4.39 -49.35
C SER A 42 1.13 5.05 -50.72
N ALA A 43 2.23 5.53 -51.29
CA ALA A 43 2.28 5.90 -52.70
C ALA A 43 3.66 5.69 -53.32
N SER A 44 3.65 5.29 -54.60
CA SER A 44 4.83 5.32 -55.46
C SER A 44 4.70 6.45 -56.48
N PHE A 45 5.84 7.04 -56.86
CA PHE A 45 5.88 8.16 -57.79
C PHE A 45 7.17 8.10 -58.61
N GLU A 46 7.21 8.84 -59.72
CA GLU A 46 8.43 8.94 -60.52
C GLU A 46 9.58 9.44 -59.62
N PRO A 47 10.77 8.80 -59.65
CA PRO A 47 11.83 9.09 -58.69
C PRO A 47 12.20 10.58 -58.63
N LEU A 48 12.25 11.11 -57.42
CA LEU A 48 12.67 12.48 -57.11
C LEU A 48 14.10 12.45 -56.56
N ASP A 49 15.03 13.11 -57.26
CA ASP A 49 16.40 13.32 -56.78
C ASP A 49 16.46 14.66 -56.04
N THR A 50 16.53 14.64 -54.70
CA THR A 50 16.55 15.86 -53.87
C THR A 50 17.38 15.67 -52.59
N ASP A 51 17.94 16.75 -52.05
CA ASP A 51 18.57 16.80 -50.72
C ASP A 51 17.67 17.43 -49.64
N GLN A 52 16.52 17.98 -50.04
CA GLN A 52 15.47 18.49 -49.17
C GLN A 52 14.10 18.09 -49.73
N LEU A 53 13.27 17.48 -48.89
CA LEU A 53 11.90 17.09 -49.23
C LEU A 53 10.97 17.70 -48.19
N GLN A 54 10.04 18.54 -48.63
CA GLN A 54 8.96 19.05 -47.81
C GLN A 54 7.66 18.32 -48.19
N LEU A 55 6.97 17.79 -47.18
CA LEU A 55 5.67 17.14 -47.32
C LEU A 55 4.61 18.14 -46.87
N VAL A 56 3.78 18.59 -47.81
CA VAL A 56 2.65 19.47 -47.53
C VAL A 56 1.40 18.60 -47.53
N LEU A 57 0.69 18.59 -46.40
CA LEU A 57 -0.58 17.89 -46.24
C LEU A 57 -1.68 18.92 -46.48
N PRO A 58 -2.36 18.92 -47.64
CA PRO A 58 -3.51 19.79 -47.83
C PRO A 58 -4.58 19.43 -46.79
N GLY A 59 -5.21 20.44 -46.20
CA GLY A 59 -6.37 20.23 -45.34
C GLY A 59 -7.56 19.75 -46.17
N ASP A 60 -8.32 18.77 -45.68
CA ASP A 60 -9.65 18.46 -46.22
C ASP A 60 -10.62 19.52 -45.67
N ASP A 61 -11.03 20.47 -46.53
CA ASP A 61 -11.62 21.74 -46.13
C ASP A 61 -13.18 21.73 -46.02
N ASP A 62 -13.80 20.60 -45.65
CA ASP A 62 -15.27 20.47 -45.83
C ASP A 62 -16.13 20.20 -44.58
N ASP A 63 -15.61 20.22 -43.34
CA ASP A 63 -16.50 20.26 -42.16
C ASP A 63 -15.85 20.85 -40.87
N PRO A 64 -16.22 22.08 -40.46
CA PRO A 64 -15.78 22.70 -39.21
C PRO A 64 -16.19 21.94 -37.93
N ALA A 65 -17.20 21.06 -38.01
CA ALA A 65 -17.66 20.21 -36.92
C ALA A 65 -16.87 18.89 -36.81
N ALA A 66 -16.19 18.47 -37.87
CA ALA A 66 -15.36 17.25 -37.93
C ALA A 66 -13.86 17.60 -38.00
N ARG A 67 -13.34 18.37 -37.03
CA ARG A 67 -11.92 18.78 -36.93
C ARG A 67 -10.94 17.64 -36.62
N ALA A 68 -11.03 16.50 -37.30
CA ALA A 68 -9.95 15.53 -37.19
C ALA A 68 -8.74 16.10 -37.93
N VAL A 69 -7.71 16.41 -37.15
CA VAL A 69 -6.41 16.90 -37.62
C VAL A 69 -5.78 15.82 -38.48
N VAL A 70 -5.30 16.18 -39.67
CA VAL A 70 -4.44 15.29 -40.45
C VAL A 70 -3.11 15.18 -39.72
N GLY A 71 -2.68 13.95 -39.44
CA GLY A 71 -1.47 13.71 -38.65
C GLY A 71 -0.57 12.66 -39.30
N ILE A 72 0.72 12.72 -38.97
CA ILE A 72 1.71 11.72 -39.34
C ILE A 72 2.15 11.05 -38.04
N GLY A 73 1.90 9.75 -37.90
CA GLY A 73 2.40 8.92 -36.80
C GLY A 73 3.71 8.20 -37.16
N SER A 74 3.87 7.82 -38.42
CA SER A 74 5.10 7.26 -38.98
C SER A 74 5.29 7.72 -40.42
N LEU A 75 6.55 7.77 -40.86
CA LEU A 75 6.92 8.05 -42.24
C LEU A 75 8.01 7.06 -42.66
N GLU A 76 7.82 6.43 -43.81
CA GLU A 76 8.84 5.61 -44.46
C GLU A 76 9.05 6.11 -45.89
N LEU A 77 10.29 6.06 -46.37
CA LEU A 77 10.66 6.51 -47.71
C LEU A 77 11.26 5.35 -48.51
N SER A 78 10.76 5.14 -49.71
CA SER A 78 11.24 4.12 -50.66
C SER A 78 12.31 4.70 -51.59
N GLY A 79 13.27 3.87 -51.98
CA GLY A 79 14.39 4.27 -52.87
C GLY A 79 15.62 4.83 -52.15
N ALA A 80 15.48 5.18 -50.87
CA ALA A 80 16.58 5.64 -50.02
C ALA A 80 16.47 5.10 -48.58
N PRO A 81 16.72 3.79 -48.37
CA PRO A 81 16.66 3.19 -47.05
C PRO A 81 17.67 3.83 -46.09
N GLY A 82 17.27 4.00 -44.82
CA GLY A 82 18.13 4.55 -43.76
C GLY A 82 18.29 6.08 -43.74
N LEU A 83 17.47 6.83 -44.48
CA LEU A 83 17.44 8.30 -44.38
C LEU A 83 16.79 8.81 -43.10
N LEU A 84 15.74 8.11 -42.64
CA LEU A 84 15.05 8.45 -41.40
C LEU A 84 15.72 7.69 -40.24
N PRO A 85 15.82 8.30 -39.04
CA PRO A 85 16.31 7.60 -37.87
C PRO A 85 15.53 6.31 -37.67
N GLY A 86 16.23 5.22 -37.37
CA GLY A 86 15.58 3.98 -36.97
C GLY A 86 14.77 4.15 -35.69
N PRO A 87 13.91 3.18 -35.33
CA PRO A 87 13.26 3.20 -34.04
C PRO A 87 14.34 3.22 -32.97
N ASP A 88 14.25 4.22 -32.09
CA ASP A 88 15.06 4.33 -30.89
C ASP A 88 16.56 4.63 -31.06
N PRO A 89 16.94 5.81 -31.60
CA PRO A 89 18.35 6.20 -31.67
C PRO A 89 18.95 6.32 -30.27
N ALA A 90 20.12 5.70 -30.08
CA ALA A 90 20.97 5.96 -28.93
C ALA A 90 21.63 7.35 -29.06
N PHE A 91 21.81 8.03 -27.95
CA PHE A 91 22.50 9.31 -27.89
C PHE A 91 23.47 9.36 -26.72
N THR A 92 24.44 10.26 -26.84
CA THR A 92 25.34 10.63 -25.74
C THR A 92 25.54 12.13 -25.82
N VAL A 93 25.24 12.84 -24.73
CA VAL A 93 25.47 14.29 -24.70
C VAL A 93 26.94 14.58 -24.43
N PRO A 94 27.50 15.67 -24.96
CA PRO A 94 28.88 16.04 -24.70
C PRO A 94 29.20 16.10 -23.21
N CYS A 95 30.46 15.80 -22.88
CA CYS A 95 30.96 15.97 -21.52
C CYS A 95 30.73 17.40 -21.03
N GLY A 96 30.20 17.55 -19.81
CA GLY A 96 29.84 18.83 -19.19
C GLY A 96 28.43 19.31 -19.48
N SER A 97 27.67 18.62 -20.35
CA SER A 97 26.25 18.90 -20.61
C SER A 97 25.29 18.11 -19.71
N GLY A 98 25.83 17.15 -18.93
CA GLY A 98 25.07 16.45 -17.90
C GLY A 98 24.93 17.28 -16.60
N PRO A 99 24.12 16.81 -15.64
CA PRO A 99 24.03 17.38 -14.30
C PRO A 99 25.39 17.41 -13.60
N ASN A 100 25.81 18.57 -13.07
CA ASN A 100 27.11 18.68 -12.41
C ASN A 100 27.05 18.08 -10.99
N ILE A 101 28.12 17.40 -10.57
CA ILE A 101 28.26 16.84 -9.23
C ILE A 101 29.32 17.65 -8.48
N HIS A 102 28.98 18.13 -7.30
CA HIS A 102 29.86 18.84 -6.40
C HIS A 102 30.19 17.95 -5.23
N LEU A 103 31.48 17.80 -4.92
CA LEU A 103 31.93 17.03 -3.77
C LEU A 103 33.08 17.76 -3.09
N ASP A 104 32.88 18.18 -1.84
CA ASP A 104 33.83 18.96 -1.04
C ASP A 104 34.38 20.21 -1.77
N GLY A 105 33.51 20.88 -2.53
CA GLY A 105 33.87 22.07 -3.32
C GLY A 105 34.58 21.79 -4.64
N LEU A 106 34.76 20.52 -5.02
CA LEU A 106 35.26 20.12 -6.34
C LEU A 106 34.10 19.82 -7.30
N ASP A 107 34.26 20.29 -8.55
CA ASP A 107 33.31 20.10 -9.64
C ASP A 107 33.64 18.86 -10.49
N TYR A 108 32.68 17.94 -10.57
CA TYR A 108 32.75 16.74 -11.37
C TYR A 108 31.73 16.83 -12.52
N ARG A 109 32.26 17.11 -13.70
CA ARG A 109 31.46 17.19 -14.92
C ARG A 109 31.02 15.80 -15.36
N THR A 110 29.81 15.76 -15.90
CA THR A 110 29.18 14.51 -16.33
C THR A 110 28.70 14.58 -17.78
N SER A 111 28.44 13.41 -18.34
CA SER A 111 27.74 13.16 -19.58
C SER A 111 26.56 12.22 -19.31
N VAL A 112 25.53 12.27 -20.15
CA VAL A 112 24.36 11.40 -20.07
C VAL A 112 24.26 10.59 -21.35
N GLN A 113 24.01 9.30 -21.21
CA GLN A 113 23.79 8.37 -22.31
C GLN A 113 22.47 7.62 -22.13
N GLY A 114 21.79 7.35 -23.25
CA GLY A 114 20.58 6.52 -23.29
C GLY A 114 19.99 6.48 -24.69
N THR A 115 18.70 6.15 -24.78
CA THR A 115 17.98 6.10 -26.06
C THR A 115 16.75 7.02 -26.07
N LEU A 116 16.20 7.32 -27.26
CA LEU A 116 14.97 8.11 -27.37
C LEU A 116 13.77 7.42 -26.70
N ALA A 117 13.72 6.09 -26.70
CA ALA A 117 12.72 5.30 -26.00
C ALA A 117 12.88 5.42 -24.50
N ASP A 118 14.10 5.56 -23.97
CA ASP A 118 14.29 5.83 -22.54
C ASP A 118 13.71 7.20 -22.17
N ILE A 119 13.94 8.23 -22.98
CA ILE A 119 13.35 9.55 -22.77
C ILE A 119 11.82 9.50 -22.85
N THR A 120 11.26 8.93 -23.91
CA THR A 120 9.80 8.92 -24.11
C THR A 120 9.09 8.06 -23.07
N ALA A 121 9.71 6.96 -22.62
CA ALA A 121 9.20 6.13 -21.53
C ALA A 121 9.55 6.63 -20.13
N HIS A 122 10.22 7.79 -20.00
CA HIS A 122 10.64 8.37 -18.72
C HIS A 122 11.49 7.41 -17.86
N ARG A 123 12.35 6.62 -18.50
CA ARG A 123 13.27 5.71 -17.81
C ARG A 123 14.53 6.45 -17.35
N PRO A 124 15.13 6.07 -16.21
CA PRO A 124 16.42 6.60 -15.78
C PRO A 124 17.49 6.39 -16.86
N LEU A 125 18.29 7.44 -17.11
CA LEU A 125 19.38 7.44 -18.08
C LEU A 125 20.73 7.19 -17.38
N GLU A 126 21.72 6.71 -18.14
CA GLU A 126 23.05 6.45 -17.59
C GLU A 126 23.83 7.77 -17.42
N LEU A 127 24.17 8.10 -16.17
CA LEU A 127 25.05 9.21 -15.84
C LEU A 127 26.51 8.73 -15.82
N ARG A 128 27.36 9.36 -16.62
CA ARG A 128 28.79 9.06 -16.70
C ARG A 128 29.64 10.24 -16.25
N MET A 129 30.71 9.94 -15.53
CA MET A 129 31.75 10.93 -15.28
C MET A 129 32.51 11.22 -16.56
N CYS A 130 32.92 12.46 -16.74
CA CYS A 130 33.84 12.82 -17.80
C CYS A 130 35.24 12.21 -17.58
N ARG A 131 36.03 12.11 -18.65
CA ARG A 131 37.37 11.47 -18.65
C ARG A 131 38.32 12.01 -17.57
N ASP A 132 38.24 13.29 -17.24
CA ASP A 132 39.01 13.93 -16.17
C ASP A 132 38.68 13.38 -14.76
N SER A 133 37.57 12.66 -14.62
CA SER A 133 36.99 12.16 -13.38
C SER A 133 36.65 10.65 -13.38
N GLU A 134 37.01 9.91 -14.43
CA GLU A 134 36.66 8.47 -14.59
C GLU A 134 37.37 7.54 -13.59
N GLY A 135 38.44 7.98 -12.92
CA GLY A 135 39.28 7.17 -12.03
C GLY A 135 38.75 6.94 -10.62
N GLY A 136 37.55 7.43 -10.31
CA GLY A 136 37.00 7.44 -8.96
C GLY A 136 37.56 8.57 -8.10
N ILE A 137 37.12 8.62 -6.85
CA ILE A 137 37.40 9.73 -5.93
C ILE A 137 37.97 9.18 -4.62
N ALA A 138 39.02 9.80 -4.12
CA ALA A 138 39.58 9.49 -2.81
C ALA A 138 38.85 10.33 -1.75
N LEU A 139 38.12 9.66 -0.88
CA LEU A 139 37.41 10.26 0.24
C LEU A 139 38.11 9.86 1.54
N PRO A 140 38.81 10.79 2.23
CA PRO A 140 39.35 10.57 3.56
C PRO A 140 38.29 10.16 4.59
N GLU A 141 38.70 9.75 5.79
CA GLU A 141 37.75 9.60 6.89
C GLU A 141 37.20 10.97 7.29
N GLY A 142 35.88 11.10 7.39
CA GLY A 142 35.23 12.32 7.82
C GLY A 142 33.87 12.56 7.20
N GLY A 143 33.32 13.74 7.47
CA GLY A 143 32.13 14.23 6.78
C GLY A 143 32.49 14.82 5.43
N HIS A 144 31.68 14.52 4.42
CA HIS A 144 31.80 15.04 3.06
C HIS A 144 30.49 15.68 2.62
N GLU A 145 30.57 16.74 1.82
CA GLU A 145 29.40 17.40 1.25
C GLU A 145 29.26 17.02 -0.23
N LEU A 146 28.17 16.34 -0.57
CA LEU A 146 27.83 15.96 -1.94
C LEU A 146 26.57 16.71 -2.37
N ARG A 147 26.64 17.42 -3.49
CA ARG A 147 25.51 18.17 -4.05
C ARG A 147 25.43 17.95 -5.56
N THR A 148 24.22 17.98 -6.11
CA THR A 148 24.00 17.83 -7.55
C THR A 148 23.24 19.03 -8.09
N ASP A 149 23.67 19.54 -9.23
CA ASP A 149 22.95 20.58 -9.97
C ASP A 149 22.23 19.99 -11.19
N ARG A 150 21.08 20.57 -11.54
CA ARG A 150 20.41 20.25 -12.81
C ARG A 150 21.20 20.79 -14.01
N SER A 151 21.10 20.13 -15.14
CA SER A 151 21.46 20.73 -16.43
C SER A 151 20.22 21.31 -17.13
N GLU A 152 20.36 21.70 -18.39
CA GLU A 152 19.24 22.18 -19.20
C GLU A 152 18.15 21.10 -19.35
N SER A 153 18.55 19.84 -19.57
CA SER A 153 17.64 18.75 -19.93
C SER A 153 17.58 17.61 -18.92
N PHE A 154 18.46 17.58 -17.90
CA PHE A 154 18.57 16.44 -17.01
C PHE A 154 18.66 16.84 -15.53
N VAL A 155 18.20 15.94 -14.66
CA VAL A 155 18.34 16.02 -13.20
C VAL A 155 18.91 14.68 -12.70
N VAL A 156 19.63 14.71 -11.58
CA VAL A 156 20.09 13.48 -10.92
C VAL A 156 18.93 12.93 -10.08
N GLN A 157 18.50 11.70 -10.40
CA GLN A 157 17.50 10.98 -9.62
C GLN A 157 18.17 10.18 -8.50
N ASP A 158 19.20 9.41 -8.86
CA ASP A 158 19.88 8.47 -7.98
C ASP A 158 21.40 8.66 -8.10
N LEU A 159 22.08 8.78 -6.96
CA LEU A 159 23.53 8.89 -6.91
C LEU A 159 24.07 8.02 -5.77
N TRP A 160 25.06 7.19 -6.10
CA TRP A 160 25.63 6.22 -5.16
C TRP A 160 27.16 6.28 -5.23
N LEU A 161 27.81 6.37 -4.08
CA LEU A 161 29.26 6.23 -3.96
C LEU A 161 29.58 4.75 -3.74
N ARG A 162 30.25 4.12 -4.70
CA ARG A 162 30.65 2.71 -4.61
C ARG A 162 32.13 2.63 -4.24
N PRO A 163 32.51 1.87 -3.20
CA PRO A 163 33.91 1.72 -2.85
C PRO A 163 34.69 1.04 -3.99
N ALA A 164 35.82 1.62 -4.40
CA ALA A 164 36.60 1.15 -5.55
C ALA A 164 37.13 -0.30 -5.40
N LYS A 165 37.33 -0.76 -4.16
CA LYS A 165 37.81 -2.12 -3.84
C LYS A 165 36.72 -3.04 -3.28
N ALA A 166 35.45 -2.63 -3.29
CA ALA A 166 34.37 -3.50 -2.86
C ALA A 166 34.08 -4.53 -3.96
N SER A 167 34.64 -5.73 -3.81
CA SER A 167 34.09 -6.90 -4.46
C SER A 167 32.93 -7.41 -3.62
N ALA A 168 31.70 -7.12 -4.03
CA ALA A 168 30.54 -7.80 -3.44
C ALA A 168 30.61 -9.27 -3.87
N ALA A 169 31.10 -10.14 -2.98
CA ALA A 169 30.94 -11.56 -3.18
C ALA A 169 29.43 -11.86 -3.17
N PRO A 170 28.91 -12.62 -4.15
CA PRO A 170 27.50 -12.99 -4.13
C PRO A 170 27.18 -13.72 -2.80
N PRO A 171 26.01 -13.47 -2.20
CA PRO A 171 25.62 -14.14 -0.97
C PRO A 171 25.65 -15.65 -1.19
N VAL A 172 26.33 -16.37 -0.30
CA VAL A 172 26.36 -17.82 -0.31
C VAL A 172 25.20 -18.32 0.53
N HIS A 173 24.36 -19.17 -0.04
CA HIS A 173 23.19 -19.72 0.65
C HIS A 173 23.49 -21.11 1.21
N ARG A 174 23.08 -21.36 2.45
CA ARG A 174 22.98 -22.73 2.98
C ARG A 174 21.79 -23.44 2.35
N THR A 175 21.83 -24.77 2.25
CA THR A 175 20.65 -25.56 1.85
C THR A 175 19.54 -25.37 2.89
N VAL A 176 18.31 -25.16 2.41
CA VAL A 176 17.13 -25.03 3.27
C VAL A 176 16.05 -25.96 2.74
N GLN A 177 15.45 -26.74 3.62
CA GLN A 177 14.26 -27.54 3.32
C GLN A 177 13.13 -27.15 4.27
N VAL A 178 12.00 -26.74 3.71
CA VAL A 178 10.79 -26.49 4.49
C VAL A 178 10.17 -27.83 4.90
N GLY A 179 9.95 -28.02 6.20
CA GLY A 179 9.22 -29.14 6.75
C GLY A 179 7.74 -28.79 6.89
N THR A 180 7.26 -28.70 8.13
CA THR A 180 5.89 -28.27 8.44
C THR A 180 5.75 -26.75 8.31
N TRP A 181 4.59 -26.29 7.84
CA TRP A 181 4.30 -24.87 7.70
C TRP A 181 2.86 -24.56 8.08
N ASP A 182 2.57 -24.60 9.38
CA ASP A 182 1.25 -24.27 9.92
C ASP A 182 1.16 -22.80 10.35
N ALA A 183 -0.05 -22.40 10.76
CA ALA A 183 -0.33 -21.03 11.21
C ALA A 183 0.42 -20.64 12.49
N THR A 184 0.75 -21.60 13.35
CA THR A 184 1.35 -21.34 14.68
C THR A 184 2.60 -22.18 14.98
N SER A 185 2.95 -23.13 14.11
CA SER A 185 4.16 -23.93 14.22
C SER A 185 4.73 -24.22 12.84
N ARG A 186 6.04 -24.05 12.67
CA ARG A 186 6.74 -24.29 11.40
C ARG A 186 8.07 -24.95 11.69
N THR A 187 8.54 -25.81 10.80
CA THR A 187 9.85 -26.43 10.90
C THR A 187 10.62 -26.25 9.60
N VAL A 188 11.90 -25.88 9.72
CA VAL A 188 12.79 -25.65 8.59
C VAL A 188 14.12 -26.33 8.88
N THR A 189 14.55 -27.22 8.01
CA THR A 189 15.88 -27.82 8.10
C THR A 189 16.87 -26.92 7.39
N VAL A 190 17.92 -26.51 8.11
CA VAL A 190 19.03 -25.70 7.58
C VAL A 190 20.28 -26.57 7.53
N GLY A 191 20.99 -26.54 6.41
CA GLY A 191 22.24 -27.28 6.23
C GLY A 191 23.44 -26.70 6.99
N PRO A 192 24.58 -27.40 6.95
CA PRO A 192 25.82 -26.92 7.55
C PRO A 192 26.36 -25.68 6.82
N GLY A 193 27.11 -24.84 7.54
CA GLY A 193 27.82 -23.70 6.94
C GLY A 193 28.23 -22.62 7.94
N GLU A 194 28.82 -21.55 7.40
CA GLU A 194 29.15 -20.29 8.08
C GLU A 194 27.89 -19.55 8.54
N GLU A 195 28.01 -18.71 9.58
CA GLU A 195 26.91 -17.90 10.14
C GLU A 195 25.98 -17.34 9.05
N ALA A 196 24.69 -17.56 9.21
CA ALA A 196 23.69 -17.27 8.19
C ALA A 196 22.44 -16.64 8.80
N VAL A 197 21.58 -16.10 7.94
CA VAL A 197 20.29 -15.55 8.34
C VAL A 197 19.18 -16.41 7.75
N LEU A 198 18.33 -16.98 8.60
CA LEU A 198 17.08 -17.60 8.17
C LEU A 198 16.03 -16.49 8.03
N ALA A 199 15.70 -16.13 6.79
CA ALA A 199 14.71 -15.11 6.47
C ALA A 199 13.37 -15.75 6.07
N ILE A 200 12.28 -15.18 6.56
CA ILE A 200 10.92 -15.50 6.11
C ILE A 200 10.30 -14.20 5.59
N PRO A 201 9.82 -14.16 4.33
CA PRO A 201 9.27 -12.95 3.70
C PRO A 201 7.86 -12.62 4.20
N GLU A 202 7.73 -12.51 5.53
CA GLU A 202 6.53 -12.15 6.26
C GLU A 202 6.88 -11.02 7.25
N ASN A 203 5.89 -10.20 7.59
CA ASN A 203 6.08 -9.08 8.51
C ASN A 203 6.66 -9.53 9.86
N ALA A 204 7.66 -8.79 10.33
CA ALA A 204 8.27 -9.03 11.63
C ALA A 204 7.27 -9.04 12.79
N ASN A 205 7.15 -10.18 13.47
CA ASN A 205 6.21 -10.36 14.58
C ASN A 205 6.92 -10.94 15.82
N ALA A 206 6.78 -10.24 16.95
CA ALA A 206 7.39 -10.61 18.22
C ALA A 206 6.87 -11.94 18.80
N GLY A 207 5.71 -12.45 18.36
CA GLY A 207 5.16 -13.72 18.81
C GLY A 207 5.91 -14.96 18.28
N TRP A 208 6.61 -14.88 17.15
CA TRP A 208 7.34 -16.01 16.55
C TRP A 208 8.72 -16.21 17.16
N VAL A 209 8.93 -17.30 17.89
CA VAL A 209 10.23 -17.71 18.42
C VAL A 209 10.81 -18.81 17.53
N ALA A 210 12.07 -18.67 17.11
CA ALA A 210 12.78 -19.75 16.42
C ALA A 210 13.81 -20.39 17.36
N THR A 211 13.88 -21.72 17.38
CA THR A 211 14.84 -22.48 18.18
C THR A 211 15.55 -23.51 17.33
N VAL A 212 16.82 -23.78 17.65
CA VAL A 212 17.59 -24.92 17.11
C VAL A 212 18.21 -25.67 18.28
N ASP A 213 18.05 -27.00 18.32
CA ASP A 213 18.52 -27.84 19.43
C ASP A 213 18.13 -27.30 20.83
N GLY A 214 16.92 -26.72 20.94
CA GLY A 214 16.39 -26.13 22.17
C GLY A 214 16.96 -24.76 22.55
N ARG A 215 17.82 -24.15 21.73
CA ARG A 215 18.32 -22.77 21.94
C ARG A 215 17.58 -21.79 21.06
N GLU A 216 17.09 -20.70 21.65
CA GLU A 216 16.47 -19.61 20.90
C GLU A 216 17.49 -18.89 20.02
N LEU A 217 17.11 -18.64 18.77
CA LEU A 217 17.89 -17.89 17.81
C LEU A 217 17.65 -16.40 17.97
N ALA A 218 18.71 -15.61 17.85
CA ALA A 218 18.61 -14.16 17.91
C ALA A 218 17.80 -13.63 16.73
N ARG A 219 16.81 -12.78 17.02
CA ARG A 219 15.94 -12.18 16.01
C ARG A 219 16.61 -11.01 15.30
N THR A 220 16.33 -10.88 14.02
CA THR A 220 16.74 -9.73 13.20
C THR A 220 15.67 -9.43 12.16
N ARG A 221 15.95 -8.47 11.26
CA ARG A 221 15.11 -8.14 10.12
C ARG A 221 15.92 -8.15 8.83
N VAL A 222 15.30 -8.63 7.77
CA VAL A 222 15.81 -8.51 6.40
C VAL A 222 14.98 -7.48 5.66
N ASP A 223 15.63 -6.65 4.85
CA ASP A 223 15.03 -5.55 4.08
C ASP A 223 14.20 -4.54 4.92
N GLY A 224 14.45 -4.49 6.22
CA GLY A 224 13.76 -3.59 7.17
C GLY A 224 12.37 -4.07 7.63
N TRP A 225 11.78 -5.10 7.02
CA TRP A 225 10.39 -5.52 7.33
C TRP A 225 10.20 -7.03 7.55
N GLN A 226 11.02 -7.88 6.92
CA GLN A 226 10.89 -9.33 7.00
C GLN A 226 11.35 -9.86 8.37
N GLN A 227 10.68 -10.86 8.93
CA GLN A 227 11.22 -11.57 10.10
C GLN A 227 12.39 -12.47 9.71
N ALA A 228 13.41 -12.46 10.57
CA ALA A 228 14.57 -13.29 10.39
C ALA A 228 15.21 -13.68 11.71
N TRP A 229 16.04 -14.73 11.67
CA TRP A 229 16.80 -15.22 12.81
C TRP A 229 18.24 -15.53 12.41
N LEU A 230 19.19 -15.23 13.30
CA LEU A 230 20.60 -15.56 13.13
C LEU A 230 20.81 -17.05 13.39
N VAL A 231 21.30 -17.76 12.37
CA VAL A 231 21.68 -19.18 12.45
C VAL A 231 23.19 -19.25 12.64
N PRO A 232 23.68 -19.78 13.78
CA PRO A 232 25.11 -19.83 14.06
C PRO A 232 25.86 -20.73 13.08
N VAL A 233 27.18 -20.52 12.98
CA VAL A 233 28.08 -21.46 12.29
C VAL A 233 27.91 -22.86 12.86
N GLY A 234 27.90 -23.88 12.00
CA GLY A 234 27.85 -25.27 12.45
C GLY A 234 27.27 -26.25 11.46
N ALA A 235 26.86 -27.41 11.98
CA ALA A 235 26.34 -28.54 11.19
C ALA A 235 24.94 -28.30 10.59
N GLY A 236 24.29 -27.19 10.94
CA GLY A 236 22.87 -26.98 10.65
C GLY A 236 22.00 -27.75 11.63
N GLY A 237 20.72 -27.92 11.29
CA GLY A 237 19.74 -28.58 12.15
C GLY A 237 18.31 -28.21 11.78
N VAL A 238 17.37 -28.76 12.53
CA VAL A 238 15.95 -28.40 12.39
C VAL A 238 15.68 -27.16 13.23
N VAL A 239 15.32 -26.07 12.57
CA VAL A 239 14.85 -24.85 13.19
C VAL A 239 13.34 -24.95 13.38
N SER A 240 12.89 -24.97 14.63
CA SER A 240 11.48 -24.95 15.00
C SER A 240 11.04 -23.52 15.27
N LEU A 241 10.03 -23.06 14.54
CA LEU A 241 9.41 -21.75 14.72
C LEU A 241 8.04 -21.93 15.35
N GLU A 242 7.80 -21.27 16.48
CA GLU A 242 6.54 -21.36 17.21
C GLU A 242 5.97 -19.99 17.52
N PHE A 243 4.67 -19.83 17.27
CA PHE A 243 3.93 -18.64 17.66
C PHE A 243 3.49 -18.76 19.12
N THR A 244 4.38 -18.34 20.02
CA THR A 244 4.21 -18.51 21.48
C THR A 244 2.89 -17.98 22.07
N PRO A 245 2.24 -16.91 21.56
CA PRO A 245 0.97 -16.45 22.10
C PRO A 245 -0.23 -17.41 21.86
N ASP A 246 -0.14 -18.36 20.91
CA ASP A 246 -1.26 -19.23 20.51
C ASP A 246 -1.87 -19.99 21.69
N PHE A 247 -1.04 -20.56 22.57
CA PHE A 247 -1.53 -21.34 23.71
C PHE A 247 -2.38 -20.48 24.64
N SER A 248 -1.85 -19.32 25.07
CA SER A 248 -2.57 -18.40 25.97
C SER A 248 -3.88 -17.89 25.37
N TYR A 249 -3.88 -17.63 24.05
CA TYR A 249 -5.07 -17.20 23.31
C TYR A 249 -6.14 -18.29 23.30
N ARG A 250 -5.80 -19.53 22.94
CA ARG A 250 -6.75 -20.65 22.90
C ARG A 250 -7.29 -21.00 24.27
N THR A 251 -6.46 -20.97 25.32
CA THR A 251 -6.90 -21.17 26.70
C THR A 251 -7.90 -20.09 27.13
N GLY A 252 -7.61 -18.82 26.82
CA GLY A 252 -8.53 -17.71 27.10
C GLY A 252 -9.88 -17.88 26.38
N LEU A 253 -9.85 -18.30 25.12
CA LEU A 253 -11.07 -18.55 24.34
C LEU A 253 -11.90 -19.70 24.92
N LEU A 254 -11.26 -20.79 25.36
CA LEU A 254 -11.93 -21.91 26.01
C LEU A 254 -12.57 -21.48 27.33
N ILE A 255 -11.85 -20.72 28.16
CA ILE A 255 -12.37 -20.18 29.43
C ILE A 255 -13.60 -19.31 29.16
N GLY A 256 -13.54 -18.42 28.17
CA GLY A 256 -14.67 -17.59 27.77
C GLY A 256 -15.88 -18.41 27.32
N ALA A 257 -15.67 -19.43 26.49
CA ALA A 257 -16.72 -20.33 26.03
C ALA A 257 -17.40 -21.08 27.19
N VAL A 258 -16.61 -21.61 28.13
CA VAL A 258 -17.12 -22.26 29.35
C VAL A 258 -17.91 -21.29 30.21
N ALA A 259 -17.43 -20.06 30.40
CA ALA A 259 -18.14 -19.05 31.17
C ALA A 259 -19.52 -18.71 30.56
N VAL A 260 -19.59 -18.54 29.24
CA VAL A 260 -20.88 -18.31 28.53
C VAL A 260 -21.82 -19.50 28.71
N LEU A 261 -21.31 -20.74 28.57
CA LEU A 261 -22.11 -21.94 28.78
C LEU A 261 -22.67 -22.01 30.21
N LEU A 262 -21.85 -21.72 31.22
CA LEU A 262 -22.29 -21.69 32.62
C LEU A 262 -23.37 -20.64 32.86
N VAL A 263 -23.27 -19.46 32.24
CA VAL A 263 -24.33 -18.43 32.30
C VAL A 263 -25.62 -18.93 31.66
N LEU A 264 -25.55 -19.56 30.47
CA LEU A 264 -26.73 -20.12 29.80
C LEU A 264 -27.39 -21.23 30.62
N ILE A 265 -26.60 -22.12 31.22
CA ILE A 265 -27.09 -23.14 32.15
C ILE A 265 -27.75 -22.47 33.36
N GLY A 266 -27.12 -21.47 33.96
CA GLY A 266 -27.67 -20.73 35.10
C GLY A 266 -29.01 -20.05 34.79
N VAL A 267 -29.18 -19.52 33.58
CA VAL A 267 -30.44 -18.92 33.10
C VAL A 267 -31.51 -19.99 32.82
N ALA A 268 -31.12 -21.14 32.25
CA ALA A 268 -32.03 -22.22 31.91
C ALA A 268 -32.41 -23.12 33.10
N TRP A 269 -31.59 -23.12 34.17
CA TRP A 269 -31.84 -23.94 35.35
C TRP A 269 -33.07 -23.45 36.11
N PRO A 270 -34.12 -24.27 36.26
CA PRO A 270 -35.33 -23.87 36.95
C PRO A 270 -35.05 -23.72 38.45
N ALA A 271 -34.64 -22.53 38.87
CA ALA A 271 -34.55 -22.18 40.27
C ALA A 271 -35.98 -22.11 40.83
N ARG A 272 -36.27 -22.93 41.85
CA ARG A 272 -37.45 -22.69 42.70
C ARG A 272 -37.33 -21.27 43.21
N ARG A 273 -38.29 -20.41 42.86
CA ARG A 273 -38.37 -19.02 43.33
C ARG A 273 -38.53 -19.01 44.85
N ARG A 274 -37.41 -19.14 45.56
CA ARG A 274 -37.35 -18.84 46.98
C ARG A 274 -37.27 -17.32 47.06
N PRO A 275 -38.16 -16.65 47.80
CA PRO A 275 -37.98 -15.24 48.10
C PRO A 275 -36.70 -15.14 48.94
N PHE A 276 -35.59 -14.82 48.28
CA PHE A 276 -34.41 -14.38 48.99
C PHE A 276 -34.75 -13.00 49.57
N PRO A 277 -34.58 -12.77 50.87
CA PRO A 277 -34.61 -11.41 51.40
C PRO A 277 -33.45 -10.68 50.72
N VAL A 278 -33.77 -9.87 49.72
CA VAL A 278 -32.82 -8.95 49.13
C VAL A 278 -32.59 -7.90 50.20
N VAL A 279 -31.53 -8.07 50.98
CA VAL A 279 -30.99 -6.96 51.76
C VAL A 279 -30.53 -5.94 50.73
N ALA A 280 -31.15 -4.76 50.73
CA ALA A 280 -30.69 -3.66 49.89
C ALA A 280 -29.19 -3.52 50.11
N GLY A 281 -28.40 -3.57 49.03
CA GLY A 281 -26.97 -3.30 49.12
C GLY A 281 -26.77 -1.98 49.89
N GLY A 282 -25.76 -1.92 50.76
CA GLY A 282 -25.50 -0.72 51.57
C GLY A 282 -25.47 0.54 50.70
N SER A 283 -25.75 1.70 51.30
CA SER A 283 -25.92 3.00 50.61
C SER A 283 -24.79 3.38 49.64
N ALA A 284 -23.62 2.74 49.72
CA ALA A 284 -22.50 2.90 48.80
C ALA A 284 -22.72 2.28 47.40
N VAL A 285 -23.55 1.24 47.24
CA VAL A 285 -23.73 0.53 45.96
C VAL A 285 -24.23 1.44 44.83
N PRO A 286 -25.31 2.22 44.99
CA PRO A 286 -25.74 3.16 43.94
C PRO A 286 -24.67 4.22 43.66
N VAL A 287 -23.93 4.70 44.67
CA VAL A 287 -22.86 5.69 44.47
C VAL A 287 -21.73 5.14 43.60
N VAL A 288 -21.28 3.90 43.87
CA VAL A 288 -20.25 3.23 43.08
C VAL A 288 -20.71 2.99 41.65
N LEU A 289 -21.94 2.50 41.46
CA LEU A 289 -22.49 2.24 40.13
C LEU A 289 -22.70 3.51 39.30
N ILE A 290 -23.13 4.61 39.94
CA ILE A 290 -23.22 5.94 39.30
C ILE A 290 -21.82 6.44 38.92
N GLY A 291 -20.84 6.32 39.82
CA GLY A 291 -19.45 6.66 39.54
C GLY A 291 -18.88 5.88 38.36
N LEU A 292 -19.19 4.58 38.27
CA LEU A 292 -18.77 3.73 37.16
C LEU A 292 -19.44 4.14 35.83
N LEU A 293 -20.73 4.49 35.85
CA LEU A 293 -21.44 5.00 34.66
C LEU A 293 -20.81 6.30 34.14
N VAL A 294 -20.48 7.23 35.04
CA VAL A 294 -19.82 8.50 34.68
C VAL A 294 -18.42 8.25 34.12
N ALA A 295 -17.64 7.37 34.74
CA ALA A 295 -16.30 7.03 34.29
C ALA A 295 -16.30 6.36 32.90
N LEU A 296 -17.30 5.52 32.61
CA LEU A 296 -17.38 4.76 31.36
C LEU A 296 -18.05 5.54 30.21
N GLY A 297 -19.01 6.43 30.48
CA GLY A 297 -19.83 7.07 29.44
C GLY A 297 -19.99 8.59 29.54
N GLY A 298 -19.34 9.25 30.51
CA GLY A 298 -19.42 10.70 30.71
C GLY A 298 -20.83 11.18 31.08
N MET A 299 -21.30 12.24 30.41
CA MET A 299 -22.57 12.91 30.75
C MET A 299 -23.82 12.14 30.29
N LEU A 300 -23.74 11.40 29.18
CA LEU A 300 -24.88 10.69 28.59
C LEU A 300 -25.56 9.69 29.54
N PRO A 301 -24.85 8.76 30.21
CA PRO A 301 -25.49 7.82 31.14
C PRO A 301 -26.11 8.48 32.36
N VAL A 302 -25.66 9.68 32.77
CA VAL A 302 -26.31 10.45 33.84
C VAL A 302 -27.69 10.94 33.40
N VAL A 303 -27.78 11.48 32.18
CA VAL A 303 -29.06 11.89 31.59
C VAL A 303 -30.01 10.70 31.45
N LEU A 304 -29.51 9.56 30.96
CA LEU A 304 -30.28 8.33 30.84
C LEU A 304 -30.73 7.78 32.19
N LEU A 305 -29.88 7.86 33.22
CA LEU A 305 -30.23 7.46 34.59
C LEU A 305 -31.37 8.32 35.14
N ILE A 306 -31.28 9.65 35.01
CA ILE A 306 -32.35 10.57 35.41
C ILE A 306 -33.64 10.25 34.65
N ALA A 307 -33.56 10.02 33.34
CA ALA A 307 -34.71 9.61 32.54
C ALA A 307 -35.31 8.27 33.03
N CYS A 308 -34.49 7.27 33.36
CA CYS A 308 -34.95 6.00 33.91
C CYS A 308 -35.61 6.16 35.29
N LEU A 309 -35.08 7.03 36.16
CA LEU A 309 -35.68 7.35 37.47
C LEU A 309 -37.04 8.06 37.31
N LEU A 310 -37.14 8.98 36.35
CA LEU A 310 -38.41 9.65 36.00
C LEU A 310 -39.41 8.68 35.39
N VAL A 311 -38.99 7.77 34.51
CA VAL A 311 -39.90 6.77 33.92
C VAL A 311 -40.36 5.77 34.98
N ARG A 312 -39.48 5.41 35.94
CA ARG A 312 -39.80 4.55 37.08
C ARG A 312 -40.94 5.12 37.94
N GLN A 313 -41.11 6.45 37.98
CA GLN A 313 -42.20 7.10 38.74
C GLN A 313 -43.60 6.73 38.22
N PHE A 314 -43.72 6.38 36.93
CA PHE A 314 -44.97 6.00 36.30
C PHE A 314 -45.17 4.48 36.25
N SER A 315 -44.09 3.70 36.24
CA SER A 315 -44.14 2.24 36.24
C SER A 315 -42.87 1.63 36.82
N GLU A 316 -42.99 0.89 37.92
CA GLU A 316 -41.87 0.19 38.56
C GLU A 316 -41.24 -0.89 37.67
N ARG A 317 -41.96 -1.36 36.64
CA ARG A 317 -41.47 -2.38 35.71
C ARG A 317 -40.67 -1.79 34.55
N ALA A 318 -40.80 -0.49 34.28
CA ALA A 318 -40.23 0.15 33.11
C ALA A 318 -38.70 0.02 33.00
N PRO A 319 -37.89 0.16 34.07
CA PRO A 319 -36.45 -0.04 33.98
C PRO A 319 -36.04 -1.44 33.49
N ARG A 320 -36.82 -2.49 33.81
CA ARG A 320 -36.53 -3.86 33.35
C ARG A 320 -36.70 -3.98 31.83
N TYR A 321 -37.75 -3.36 31.29
CA TYR A 321 -37.99 -3.35 29.84
C TYR A 321 -36.98 -2.47 29.10
N LEU A 322 -36.56 -1.34 29.69
CA LEU A 322 -35.50 -0.50 29.12
C LEU A 322 -34.14 -1.21 29.13
N ALA A 323 -33.81 -1.93 30.21
CA ALA A 323 -32.60 -2.74 30.29
C ALA A 323 -32.58 -3.85 29.22
N PHE A 324 -33.67 -4.60 29.10
CA PHE A 324 -33.81 -5.63 28.09
C PHE A 324 -33.79 -5.06 26.68
N GLY A 325 -34.54 -3.97 26.42
CA GLY A 325 -34.59 -3.32 25.12
C GLY A 325 -33.25 -2.76 24.67
N GLY A 326 -32.52 -2.11 25.57
CA GLY A 326 -31.16 -1.61 25.28
C GLY A 326 -30.20 -2.73 24.92
N MET A 327 -30.20 -3.84 25.68
CA MET A 327 -29.38 -5.02 25.37
C MET A 327 -29.78 -5.68 24.04
N ALA A 328 -31.08 -5.82 23.76
CA ALA A 328 -31.57 -6.42 22.54
C ALA A 328 -31.20 -5.60 21.29
N VAL A 329 -31.34 -4.27 21.37
CA VAL A 329 -30.95 -3.36 20.28
C VAL A 329 -29.43 -3.40 20.06
N ALA A 330 -28.63 -3.33 21.12
CA ALA A 330 -27.18 -3.42 21.01
C ALA A 330 -26.72 -4.74 20.37
N ALA A 331 -27.31 -5.86 20.78
CA ALA A 331 -27.03 -7.17 20.21
C ALA A 331 -27.46 -7.26 18.73
N ALA A 332 -28.67 -6.81 18.39
CA ALA A 332 -29.18 -6.84 17.02
C ALA A 332 -28.28 -6.02 16.08
N VAL A 333 -27.95 -4.77 16.44
CA VAL A 333 -27.10 -3.89 15.63
C VAL A 333 -25.69 -4.49 15.46
N SER A 334 -25.10 -5.02 16.54
CA SER A 334 -23.77 -5.64 16.49
C SER A 334 -23.74 -6.88 15.58
N VAL A 335 -24.74 -7.76 15.69
CA VAL A 335 -24.85 -8.97 14.86
C VAL A 335 -25.12 -8.61 13.41
N THR A 336 -26.04 -7.69 13.13
CA THR A 336 -26.34 -7.25 11.76
C THR A 336 -25.10 -6.61 11.11
N GLY A 337 -24.38 -5.74 11.81
CA GLY A 337 -23.15 -5.15 11.27
C GLY A 337 -22.08 -6.19 10.95
N ARG A 338 -21.94 -7.20 11.81
CA ARG A 338 -21.01 -8.31 11.57
C ARG A 338 -21.39 -9.16 10.37
N VAL A 339 -22.68 -9.45 10.19
CA VAL A 339 -23.24 -10.22 9.06
C VAL A 339 -23.10 -9.46 7.74
N LEU A 340 -23.26 -8.13 7.76
CA LEU A 340 -23.10 -7.27 6.59
C LEU A 340 -21.63 -6.97 6.24
N GLY A 341 -20.66 -7.52 6.98
CA GLY A 341 -19.23 -7.38 6.68
C GLY A 341 -18.54 -6.16 7.29
N HIS A 342 -19.20 -5.37 8.13
CA HIS A 342 -18.64 -4.19 8.80
C HIS A 342 -17.74 -4.51 10.01
N GLY A 343 -17.27 -5.75 10.14
CA GLY A 343 -16.41 -6.17 11.25
C GLY A 343 -17.03 -5.86 12.63
N GLN A 344 -16.35 -5.02 13.40
CA GLN A 344 -16.79 -4.55 14.74
C GLN A 344 -17.23 -3.09 14.75
N GLU A 345 -17.24 -2.40 13.61
CA GLU A 345 -17.53 -0.96 13.54
C GLU A 345 -18.88 -0.62 14.15
N TRP A 346 -19.90 -1.44 13.88
CA TRP A 346 -21.25 -1.22 14.39
C TRP A 346 -21.40 -1.60 15.87
N ALA A 347 -20.55 -2.48 16.39
CA ALA A 347 -20.51 -2.81 17.82
C ALA A 347 -19.96 -1.63 18.66
N TYR A 348 -19.01 -0.89 18.10
CA TYR A 348 -18.47 0.33 18.70
C TYR A 348 -19.20 1.61 18.26
N GLY A 349 -20.23 1.48 17.42
CA GLY A 349 -21.01 2.60 16.91
C GLY A 349 -21.87 3.28 17.97
N PRO A 350 -22.28 4.54 17.73
CA PRO A 350 -22.99 5.37 18.71
C PRO A 350 -24.34 4.75 19.14
N VAL A 351 -25.02 4.05 18.23
CA VAL A 351 -26.31 3.38 18.52
C VAL A 351 -26.12 2.25 19.54
N THR A 352 -25.14 1.39 19.33
CA THR A 352 -24.84 0.26 20.22
C THR A 352 -24.37 0.76 21.59
N GLN A 353 -23.47 1.75 21.61
CA GLN A 353 -22.97 2.34 22.86
C GLN A 353 -24.09 3.04 23.64
N ALA A 354 -24.96 3.82 22.99
CA ALA A 354 -26.10 4.45 23.65
C ALA A 354 -27.10 3.42 24.21
N ALA A 355 -27.35 2.33 23.48
CA ALA A 355 -28.24 1.26 23.91
C ALA A 355 -27.69 0.48 25.13
N LEU A 356 -26.37 0.23 25.15
CA LEU A 356 -25.70 -0.38 26.31
C LEU A 356 -25.70 0.56 27.53
N LEU A 357 -25.44 1.85 27.33
CA LEU A 357 -25.51 2.86 28.40
C LEU A 357 -26.93 3.02 28.94
N LEU A 358 -27.95 2.98 28.08
CA LEU A 358 -29.36 2.95 28.51
C LEU A 358 -29.65 1.70 29.36
N ALA A 359 -29.16 0.53 28.93
CA ALA A 359 -29.38 -0.69 29.67
C ALA A 359 -28.71 -0.67 31.06
N ALA A 360 -27.47 -0.18 31.12
CA ALA A 360 -26.74 0.00 32.36
C ALA A 360 -27.41 1.04 33.27
N ALA A 361 -27.81 2.20 32.74
CA ALA A 361 -28.53 3.23 33.49
C ALA A 361 -29.87 2.73 34.05
N ALA A 362 -30.61 1.96 33.24
CA ALA A 362 -31.87 1.34 33.68
C ALA A 362 -31.63 0.33 34.82
N MET A 363 -30.57 -0.47 34.75
CA MET A 363 -30.17 -1.36 35.85
C MET A 363 -29.78 -0.57 37.12
N VAL A 364 -28.92 0.43 37.01
CA VAL A 364 -28.50 1.26 38.15
C VAL A 364 -29.70 1.97 38.79
N SER A 365 -30.67 2.41 38.00
CA SER A 365 -31.89 3.04 38.50
C SER A 365 -32.69 2.16 39.47
N THR A 366 -32.53 0.82 39.41
CA THR A 366 -33.18 -0.11 40.33
C THR A 366 -32.50 -0.19 41.70
N CYS A 367 -31.24 0.23 41.79
CA CYS A 367 -30.43 0.25 43.02
C CYS A 367 -30.47 1.61 43.74
N VAL A 368 -31.07 2.64 43.13
CA VAL A 368 -31.23 3.97 43.75
C VAL A 368 -32.53 4.00 44.54
N ASP A 369 -32.43 4.26 45.84
CA ASP A 369 -33.56 4.50 46.73
C ASP A 369 -34.06 5.95 46.53
N TRP A 370 -34.87 6.17 45.48
CA TRP A 370 -35.48 7.46 45.19
C TRP A 370 -36.94 7.47 45.67
N PHE A 371 -37.22 8.26 46.71
CA PHE A 371 -38.51 8.43 47.43
C PHE A 371 -39.13 7.15 48.01
N THR A 372 -38.56 6.60 49.08
CA THR A 372 -39.39 5.93 50.09
C THR A 372 -40.28 6.99 50.73
N ARG A 373 -41.57 7.03 50.37
CA ARG A 373 -42.55 7.80 51.16
C ARG A 373 -42.47 7.29 52.60
N PRO A 374 -42.28 8.14 53.62
CA PRO A 374 -42.34 7.69 54.99
C PRO A 374 -43.71 7.05 55.22
N ALA A 375 -43.72 5.81 55.71
CA ALA A 375 -44.94 5.12 56.09
C ALA A 375 -45.70 5.99 57.09
N ARG A 376 -46.99 6.25 56.84
CA ARG A 376 -47.87 6.86 57.85
C ARG A 376 -47.92 5.90 59.03
N SER A 377 -47.54 6.39 60.19
CA SER A 377 -47.85 5.76 61.47
C SER A 377 -49.35 5.90 61.73
N GLU A 378 -50.08 4.79 61.70
CA GLU A 378 -51.31 4.60 62.48
C GLU A 378 -51.09 3.44 63.46
#